data_AF-A0A9E5WEM9-F1
#
_entry.id   AF-A0A9E5WEM9-F1
#
_cell.length_a   1.000
_cell.length_b   1.000
_cell.length_c   1.000
_cell.angle_alpha   90.00
_cell.angle_beta   90.00
_cell.angle_gamma   90.00
#
_symmetry.space_group_name_H-M   'P 1'
#
loop_
_entity.id
_entity.type
_entity.pdbx_description
1 polymer ?
#
loop_
_entity_poly.entity_id
_entity_poly.type
_entity_poly.pdbx_seq_one_letter_code
_entity_poly.pdbx_strand_id
1 'polypeptide(L)'
;MSKQDISLNDRFDLSKHHVLLNGTQALVRLMLMQRARDAAAGLNTAGYVTGYRGSPLGAVDLQMERAEKVLTQANVTFQPGLNEDLAATAIWGSQQAEMRGEGKYDGVFGFWYGKGPGVDRSGDVFRHANMAGTSQHGGV
;
A
#
# COMPACT_ATOMS: atom_id res chain seq x y z
N MET A 1 35.53 10.08 8.94
CA MET A 1 34.17 9.69 8.48
C MET A 1 34.29 8.37 7.74
N SER A 2 33.63 7.31 8.22
CA SER A 2 33.56 6.04 7.48
C SER A 2 32.69 6.28 6.24
N LYS A 3 33.16 5.86 5.07
CA LYS A 3 32.46 6.00 3.79
C LYS A 3 31.36 4.92 3.78
N GLN A 4 30.09 5.33 3.88
CA GLN A 4 28.99 4.38 3.74
C GLN A 4 28.84 3.99 2.27
N ASP A 5 28.90 2.69 1.99
CA ASP A 5 28.71 2.14 0.65
C ASP A 5 27.20 1.95 0.41
N ILE A 6 26.55 3.01 -0.12
CA ILE A 6 25.11 3.04 -0.38
C ILE A 6 24.87 2.92 -1.89
N SER A 7 24.11 1.90 -2.30
CA SER A 7 23.71 1.69 -3.68
C SER A 7 22.27 2.13 -3.92
N LEU A 8 22.00 2.57 -5.15
CA LEU A 8 20.64 2.83 -5.61
C LEU A 8 19.74 1.58 -5.57
N ASN A 9 20.31 0.38 -5.67
CA ASN A 9 19.56 -0.87 -5.62
C ASN A 9 19.07 -1.23 -4.21
N ASP A 10 19.62 -0.61 -3.17
CA ASP A 10 19.31 -0.91 -1.77
C ASP A 10 17.91 -0.45 -1.34
N ARG A 11 17.25 0.41 -2.13
CA ARG A 11 16.00 1.11 -1.76
C ARG A 11 14.84 0.20 -1.35
N PHE A 12 14.80 -1.05 -1.80
CA PHE A 12 13.76 -2.03 -1.43
C PHE A 12 14.32 -3.19 -0.60
N ASP A 13 15.63 -3.22 -0.33
CA ASP A 13 16.22 -4.16 0.61
C ASP A 13 15.93 -3.68 2.04
N LEU A 14 15.10 -4.44 2.75
CA LEU A 14 14.70 -4.12 4.12
C LEU A 14 15.79 -4.41 5.15
N SER A 15 16.84 -5.16 4.79
CA SER A 15 18.01 -5.37 5.67
C SER A 15 18.91 -4.12 5.78
N LYS A 16 18.76 -3.17 4.84
CA LYS A 16 19.55 -1.95 4.80
C LYS A 16 18.94 -0.87 5.69
N HIS A 17 19.75 -0.32 6.59
CA HIS A 17 19.34 0.78 7.47
C HIS A 17 19.38 2.16 6.80
N HIS A 18 20.36 2.40 5.92
CA HIS A 18 20.51 3.67 5.20
C HIS A 18 20.32 3.40 3.70
N VAL A 19 19.38 4.11 3.09
CA VAL A 19 19.01 3.95 1.67
C VAL A 19 18.76 5.31 1.04
N LEU A 20 19.01 5.44 -0.26
CA LEU A 20 18.63 6.60 -1.06
C LEU A 20 17.36 6.29 -1.85
N LEU A 21 16.33 7.10 -1.63
CA LEU A 21 15.03 6.95 -2.30
C LEU A 21 14.32 8.30 -2.41
N ASN A 22 13.47 8.45 -3.42
CA ASN A 22 12.57 9.59 -3.55
C ASN A 22 11.20 9.29 -2.90
N GLY A 23 10.30 10.28 -2.88
CA GLY A 23 8.99 10.14 -2.23
C GLY A 23 8.15 8.98 -2.77
N THR A 24 8.07 8.77 -4.08
CA THR A 24 7.26 7.68 -4.64
C THR A 24 7.86 6.31 -4.40
N GLN A 25 9.19 6.21 -4.33
CA GLN A 25 9.88 4.99 -3.91
C GLN A 25 9.70 4.72 -2.41
N ALA A 26 9.56 5.77 -1.59
CA ALA A 26 9.24 5.63 -0.17
C ALA A 26 7.89 4.94 0.01
N LEU A 27 6.89 5.26 -0.83
CA LEU A 27 5.56 4.63 -0.79
C LEU A 27 5.62 3.13 -1.10
N VAL A 28 6.44 2.72 -2.09
CA VAL A 28 6.68 1.29 -2.36
C VAL A 28 7.34 0.64 -1.15
N ARG A 29 8.42 1.23 -0.61
CA ARG A 29 9.14 0.67 0.54
C ARG A 29 8.25 0.59 1.78
N LEU A 30 7.34 1.55 1.98
CA LEU A 30 6.38 1.54 3.08
C LEU A 30 5.51 0.28 3.06
N MET A 31 5.00 -0.11 1.89
CA MET A 31 4.20 -1.33 1.76
C MET A 31 5.00 -2.60 2.09
N LEU A 32 6.25 -2.66 1.64
CA LEU A 32 7.16 -3.77 1.97
C LEU A 32 7.45 -3.83 3.47
N MET A 33 7.66 -2.66 4.09
CA MET A 33 7.93 -2.55 5.53
C MET A 33 6.73 -2.96 6.38
N GLN A 34 5.51 -2.58 5.98
CA GLN A 34 4.29 -3.00 6.68
C GLN A 34 4.15 -4.53 6.64
N ARG A 35 4.29 -5.15 5.46
CA ARG A 35 4.28 -6.62 5.35
C ARG A 35 5.33 -7.29 6.23
N ALA A 36 6.55 -6.77 6.22
CA ALA A 36 7.66 -7.33 7.01
C ALA A 36 7.40 -7.20 8.51
N ARG A 37 6.82 -6.08 8.95
CA ARG A 37 6.41 -5.85 10.33
C ARG A 37 5.35 -6.85 10.77
N ASP A 38 4.34 -7.09 9.93
CA ASP A 38 3.27 -8.06 10.20
C ASP A 38 3.85 -9.48 10.27
N ALA A 39 4.76 -9.84 9.36
CA ALA A 39 5.46 -11.13 9.39
C ALA A 39 6.22 -11.34 10.71
N ALA A 40 6.93 -10.30 11.18
CA ALA A 40 7.67 -10.34 12.43
C ALA A 40 6.75 -10.48 13.65
N ALA A 41 5.50 -10.05 13.54
CA ALA A 41 4.45 -10.26 14.55
C ALA A 41 3.74 -11.63 14.40
N GLY A 42 4.14 -12.47 13.43
CA GLY A 42 3.54 -13.77 13.18
C GLY A 42 2.26 -13.74 12.33
N LEU A 43 1.93 -12.60 11.71
CA LEU A 43 0.74 -12.43 10.88
C LEU A 43 1.04 -12.71 9.40
N ASN A 44 0.11 -13.40 8.74
CA ASN A 44 0.07 -13.61 7.30
C ASN A 44 -0.85 -12.58 6.64
N THR A 45 -0.43 -11.31 6.61
CA THR A 45 -1.16 -10.23 5.93
C THR A 45 -0.81 -10.11 4.45
N ALA A 46 -1.67 -9.42 3.70
CA ALA A 46 -1.42 -8.97 2.34
C ALA A 46 -1.60 -7.45 2.22
N GLY A 47 -1.00 -6.85 1.20
CA GLY A 47 -1.16 -5.42 0.92
C GLY A 47 -1.97 -5.20 -0.34
N TYR A 48 -2.81 -4.17 -0.36
CA TYR A 48 -3.53 -3.74 -1.55
C TYR A 48 -3.28 -2.25 -1.81
N VAL A 49 -2.77 -1.94 -3.00
CA VAL A 49 -2.50 -0.58 -3.46
C VAL A 49 -3.40 -0.26 -4.63
N THR A 50 -4.14 0.84 -4.56
CA THR A 50 -4.90 1.35 -5.70
C THR A 50 -5.10 2.86 -5.61
N GLY A 51 -5.36 3.49 -6.73
CA GLY A 51 -5.57 4.93 -6.82
C GLY A 51 -5.71 5.36 -8.26
N TYR A 52 -5.90 6.66 -8.46
CA TYR A 52 -6.07 7.22 -9.79
C TYR A 52 -4.94 8.16 -10.17
N ARG A 53 -4.30 7.88 -11.30
CA ARG A 53 -3.15 8.61 -11.80
C ARG A 53 -3.43 10.07 -12.09
N GLY A 54 -2.38 10.88 -12.02
CA GLY A 54 -2.32 12.24 -12.55
C GLY A 54 -1.58 13.17 -11.61
N SER A 55 -1.15 14.34 -12.10
CA SER A 55 -0.33 15.27 -11.33
C SER A 55 -0.96 15.63 -9.98
N PRO A 56 -0.20 15.61 -8.86
CA PRO A 56 1.24 15.30 -8.73
C PRO A 56 1.57 13.81 -8.54
N LEU A 57 0.58 12.93 -8.53
CA LEU A 57 0.69 11.51 -8.18
C LEU A 57 0.97 10.57 -9.37
N GLY A 58 1.16 11.09 -10.59
CA GLY A 58 1.36 10.26 -11.78
C GLY A 58 2.57 9.32 -11.73
N ALA A 59 3.56 9.61 -10.88
CA ALA A 59 4.72 8.75 -10.68
C ALA A 59 4.48 7.60 -9.68
N VAL A 60 3.35 7.59 -8.95
CA VAL A 60 3.02 6.52 -7.99
C VAL A 60 2.78 5.21 -8.73
N ASP A 61 1.83 5.17 -9.68
CA ASP A 61 1.57 4.00 -10.53
C ASP A 61 2.86 3.45 -11.12
N LEU A 62 3.66 4.33 -11.73
CA LEU A 62 4.91 3.95 -12.39
C LEU A 62 5.90 3.30 -11.42
N GLN A 63 6.03 3.79 -10.19
CA GLN A 63 6.90 3.15 -9.21
C GLN A 63 6.33 1.82 -8.72
N MET A 64 5.01 1.72 -8.51
CA MET A 64 4.36 0.47 -8.10
C MET A 64 4.49 -0.61 -9.17
N GLU A 65 4.26 -0.28 -10.45
CA GLU A 65 4.45 -1.19 -11.59
C GLU A 65 5.92 -1.62 -11.71
N ARG A 66 6.88 -0.69 -11.62
CA ARG A 66 8.31 -1.04 -11.66
C ARG A 66 8.75 -1.94 -10.50
N ALA A 67 8.06 -1.86 -9.37
CA ALA A 67 8.35 -2.65 -8.17
C ALA A 67 7.47 -3.91 -8.06
N GLU A 68 6.67 -4.24 -9.08
CA GLU A 68 5.71 -5.35 -9.04
C GLU A 68 6.33 -6.66 -8.55
N LYS A 69 7.53 -6.99 -9.04
CA LYS A 69 8.23 -8.22 -8.62
C LYS A 69 8.46 -8.28 -7.10
N VAL A 70 8.96 -7.21 -6.50
CA VAL A 70 9.26 -7.18 -5.06
C VAL A 70 7.99 -7.04 -4.22
N LEU A 71 6.97 -6.35 -4.74
CA LEU A 71 5.66 -6.23 -4.11
C LEU A 71 4.93 -7.59 -4.07
N THR A 72 4.88 -8.30 -5.19
CA THR A 72 4.24 -9.62 -5.28
C THR A 72 4.92 -10.65 -4.38
N GLN A 73 6.26 -10.62 -4.28
CA GLN A 73 7.01 -11.46 -3.32
C GLN A 73 6.63 -11.17 -1.86
N ALA A 74 6.18 -9.95 -1.56
CA ALA A 74 5.69 -9.51 -0.26
C ALA A 74 4.16 -9.60 -0.12
N ASN A 75 3.44 -10.34 -0.98
CA ASN A 75 1.97 -10.40 -1.01
C ASN A 75 1.30 -9.01 -1.12
N VAL A 76 1.94 -8.05 -1.79
CA VAL A 76 1.35 -6.74 -2.06
C VAL A 76 0.91 -6.68 -3.52
N THR A 77 -0.36 -6.40 -3.75
CA THR A 77 -0.94 -6.24 -5.09
C THR A 77 -1.18 -4.77 -5.38
N PHE A 78 -0.63 -4.28 -6.49
CA PHE A 78 -0.99 -2.99 -7.06
C PHE A 78 -2.03 -3.20 -8.17
N GLN A 79 -3.15 -2.48 -8.08
CA GLN A 79 -4.18 -2.45 -9.11
C GLN A 79 -4.52 -0.99 -9.42
N PRO A 80 -4.24 -0.48 -10.64
CA PRO A 80 -4.61 0.89 -10.99
C PRO A 80 -6.14 1.04 -10.96
N GLY A 81 -6.62 2.10 -10.33
CA GLY A 81 -8.03 2.43 -10.25
C GLY A 81 -8.53 3.12 -11.51
N LEU A 82 -9.83 2.98 -11.81
CA LEU A 82 -10.49 3.72 -12.90
C LEU A 82 -10.82 5.17 -12.50
N ASN A 83 -11.03 5.41 -11.20
CA ASN A 83 -11.17 6.72 -10.58
C ASN A 83 -10.86 6.59 -9.08
N GLU A 84 -10.78 7.73 -8.38
CA GLU A 84 -10.48 7.79 -6.96
C GLU A 84 -11.51 7.05 -6.07
N ASP A 85 -12.81 7.14 -6.39
CA ASP A 85 -13.89 6.59 -5.56
C ASP A 85 -13.94 5.07 -5.63
N LEU A 86 -13.77 4.51 -6.83
CA LEU A 86 -13.67 3.07 -7.05
C LEU A 86 -12.42 2.52 -6.38
N ALA A 87 -11.30 3.23 -6.45
CA ALA A 87 -10.09 2.86 -5.74
C ALA A 87 -10.31 2.87 -4.21
N ALA A 88 -10.98 3.90 -3.67
CA ALA A 88 -11.29 3.98 -2.25
C ALA A 88 -12.24 2.85 -1.82
N THR A 89 -13.22 2.53 -2.65
CA THR A 89 -14.19 1.46 -2.40
C THR A 89 -13.52 0.09 -2.41
N ALA A 90 -12.59 -0.13 -3.34
CA ALA A 90 -11.80 -1.36 -3.41
C ALA A 90 -10.91 -1.53 -2.17
N ILE A 91 -10.32 -0.45 -1.65
CA ILE A 91 -9.57 -0.47 -0.38
C ILE A 91 -10.50 -0.84 0.77
N TRP A 92 -11.65 -0.18 0.90
CA TRP A 92 -12.60 -0.50 1.95
C TRP A 92 -13.02 -1.98 1.91
N GLY A 93 -13.39 -2.49 0.74
CA GLY A 93 -13.75 -3.90 0.57
C GLY A 93 -12.61 -4.87 0.88
N SER A 94 -11.36 -4.55 0.49
CA SER A 94 -10.21 -5.42 0.75
C SER A 94 -9.90 -5.53 2.25
N GLN A 95 -9.97 -4.41 2.98
CA GLN A 95 -9.75 -4.37 4.44
C GLN A 95 -10.83 -5.13 5.23
N GLN A 96 -11.97 -5.41 4.59
CA GLN A 96 -13.08 -6.17 5.16
C GLN A 96 -13.03 -7.67 4.84
N ALA A 97 -12.12 -8.11 3.95
CA ALA A 97 -12.08 -9.48 3.43
C ALA A 97 -11.97 -10.56 4.52
N GLU A 98 -11.34 -10.25 5.65
CA GLU A 98 -11.13 -11.19 6.77
C GLU A 98 -12.10 -10.99 7.94
N MET A 99 -13.07 -10.08 7.87
CA MET A 99 -13.97 -9.82 9.02
C MET A 99 -14.81 -11.03 9.45
N ARG A 100 -14.98 -12.02 8.57
CA ARG A 100 -15.77 -13.23 8.83
C ARG A 100 -14.94 -14.50 9.01
N GLY A 101 -13.60 -14.41 8.98
CA GLY A 101 -12.74 -15.59 9.11
C GLY A 101 -12.64 -16.46 7.85
N GLU A 102 -13.01 -15.90 6.67
CA GLU A 102 -13.08 -16.63 5.39
C GLU A 102 -12.02 -16.16 4.39
N GLY A 103 -11.22 -15.17 4.74
CA GLY A 103 -10.18 -14.59 3.92
C GLY A 103 -8.95 -15.49 3.81
N LYS A 104 -8.19 -15.28 2.74
CA LYS A 104 -6.93 -16.00 2.48
C LYS A 104 -5.78 -15.54 3.41
N TYR A 105 -5.92 -14.36 3.98
CA TYR A 105 -4.89 -13.66 4.76
C TYR A 105 -5.52 -13.16 6.07
N ASP A 106 -4.73 -13.05 7.13
CA ASP A 106 -5.20 -12.58 8.45
C ASP A 106 -5.68 -11.12 8.42
N GLY A 107 -5.31 -10.39 7.37
CA GLY A 107 -5.77 -9.04 7.09
C GLY A 107 -5.18 -8.52 5.78
N VAL A 108 -5.84 -7.51 5.21
CA VAL A 108 -5.36 -6.81 4.01
C VAL A 108 -5.18 -5.34 4.33
N PHE A 109 -3.93 -4.88 4.45
CA PHE A 109 -3.66 -3.45 4.63
C PHE A 109 -3.74 -2.69 3.31
N GLY A 110 -4.23 -1.46 3.36
CA GLY A 110 -4.52 -0.65 2.17
C GLY A 110 -3.59 0.55 2.01
N PHE A 111 -3.22 0.87 0.77
CA PHE A 111 -2.69 2.18 0.40
C PHE A 111 -3.51 2.76 -0.75
N TRP A 112 -4.21 3.86 -0.45
CA TRP A 112 -4.99 4.62 -1.41
C TRP A 112 -4.28 5.92 -1.77
N TYR A 113 -4.33 6.33 -3.03
CA TYR A 113 -3.87 7.65 -3.45
C TYR A 113 -4.86 8.32 -4.42
N GLY A 114 -5.08 9.61 -4.18
CA GLY A 114 -5.98 10.47 -4.96
C GLY A 114 -5.63 11.94 -4.75
N LYS A 115 -6.23 12.81 -5.55
CA LYS A 115 -5.96 14.26 -5.59
C LYS A 115 -7.23 15.07 -5.44
N GLY A 116 -7.12 16.32 -4.99
CA GLY A 116 -8.21 17.26 -4.63
C GLY A 116 -9.63 16.83 -5.02
N PRO A 117 -10.08 17.03 -6.28
CA PRO A 117 -11.45 16.71 -6.68
C PRO A 117 -11.86 15.25 -6.49
N GLY A 118 -10.92 14.32 -6.66
CA GLY A 118 -11.14 12.90 -6.40
C GLY A 118 -11.26 12.59 -4.91
N VAL A 119 -10.47 13.25 -4.06
CA VAL A 119 -10.58 13.16 -2.60
C VAL A 119 -11.96 13.65 -2.14
N ASP A 120 -12.40 14.80 -2.65
CA ASP A 120 -13.69 15.38 -2.31
C ASP A 120 -14.85 14.43 -2.67
N ARG A 121 -14.78 13.83 -3.86
CA ARG A 121 -15.80 12.89 -4.36
C ARG A 121 -15.79 11.56 -3.61
N SER A 122 -14.62 11.10 -3.17
CA SER A 122 -14.45 9.88 -2.39
C SER A 122 -14.88 10.03 -0.91
N GLY A 123 -15.27 11.22 -0.47
CA GLY A 123 -15.66 11.51 0.91
C GLY A 123 -16.77 10.61 1.46
N ASP A 124 -17.72 10.21 0.61
CA ASP A 124 -18.78 9.27 1.02
C ASP A 124 -18.23 7.88 1.36
N VAL A 125 -17.29 7.38 0.55
CA VAL A 125 -16.62 6.09 0.79
C VAL A 125 -15.84 6.13 2.09
N PHE A 126 -15.10 7.22 2.35
CA PHE A 126 -14.34 7.38 3.60
C PHE A 126 -15.25 7.41 4.82
N ARG A 127 -16.40 8.10 4.73
CA ARG A 127 -17.39 8.12 5.82
C ARG A 127 -17.91 6.71 6.10
N HIS A 128 -18.33 5.97 5.07
CA HIS A 128 -18.87 4.63 5.23
C HIS A 128 -17.81 3.63 5.73
N ALA A 129 -16.59 3.68 5.20
CA ALA A 129 -15.49 2.82 5.64
C ALA A 129 -15.18 3.04 7.13
N ASN A 130 -15.12 4.30 7.57
CA ASN A 130 -14.87 4.63 8.97
C ASN A 130 -16.02 4.18 9.90
N MET A 131 -17.28 4.26 9.44
CA MET A 131 -18.44 3.80 10.20
C MET A 131 -18.54 2.26 10.27
N ALA A 132 -18.25 1.58 9.16
CA ALA A 132 -18.37 0.13 9.05
C ALA A 132 -17.20 -0.63 9.70
N GLY A 133 -16.02 0.01 9.76
CA GLY A 133 -14.80 -0.61 10.27
C GLY A 133 -14.16 -1.59 9.30
N THR A 134 -13.04 -2.15 9.73
CA THR A 134 -12.18 -3.08 8.98
C THR A 134 -11.88 -4.32 9.84
N SER A 135 -11.31 -5.36 9.24
CA SER A 135 -10.80 -6.49 10.03
C SER A 135 -9.67 -6.04 10.94
N GLN A 136 -9.47 -6.75 12.06
CA GLN A 136 -8.48 -6.42 13.08
C GLN A 136 -7.07 -6.17 12.52
N HIS A 137 -6.69 -6.87 11.45
CA HIS A 137 -5.39 -6.73 10.78
C HIS A 137 -5.49 -6.16 9.36
N GLY A 138 -6.67 -5.68 8.95
CA GLY A 138 -6.90 -5.05 7.64
C GLY A 138 -6.80 -3.52 7.67
N GLY A 139 -7.07 -2.89 8.82
CA GLY A 139 -6.83 -1.46 9.01
C GLY A 139 -5.36 -1.14 9.30
N VAL A 140 -4.83 -0.06 8.70
CA VAL A 140 -3.57 0.60 9.11
C VAL A 140 -3.81 2.09 9.19
#